data_AF-A0AAN0RG54-F1
#
_entry.id   AF-A0AAN0RG54-F1
#
_cell.length_a   1.000
_cell.length_b   1.000
_cell.length_c   1.000
_cell.angle_alpha   90.00
_cell.angle_beta   90.00
_cell.angle_gamma   90.00
#
_symmetry.space_group_name_H-M   'P 1'
#
loop_
_entity.id
_entity.type
_entity.pdbx_description
1 polymer ?
#
loop_
_entity_poly.entity_id
_entity_poly.type
_entity_poly.pdbx_seq_one_letter_code
_entity_poly.pdbx_strand_id
1 'polypeptide(L)'
;MILNPICQATCRWGPKRLGKSKRILSRFHMAPIFAIPYMVLNVIWFFIIAHLIMSWLIAFNVLNLYQPIVAQIWSGLNRLLDPIYGRIRQFLPNMGGLDLTPLIALLIVAALQYTLAYYGR
;
A
#
# COMPACT_ATOMS: atom_id res chain seq x y z
N MET A 1 -49.61 49.84 -31.48
CA MET A 1 -48.23 50.30 -31.21
C MET A 1 -48.36 51.43 -30.19
N ILE A 2 -48.04 51.31 -28.91
CA ILE A 2 -46.87 50.74 -28.23
C ILE A 2 -47.30 50.34 -26.81
N LEU A 3 -47.21 49.05 -26.47
CA LEU A 3 -46.96 48.58 -25.10
C LEU A 3 -46.00 47.40 -25.24
N ASN A 4 -44.76 47.60 -24.81
CA ASN A 4 -43.66 46.65 -24.89
C ASN A 4 -43.79 45.63 -23.74
N PRO A 5 -43.59 44.31 -23.95
CA PRO A 5 -43.93 43.25 -23.01
C PRO A 5 -42.76 42.97 -22.05
N ILE A 6 -42.42 43.94 -21.20
CA ILE A 6 -41.33 43.77 -20.21
C ILE A 6 -41.86 43.14 -18.91
N CYS A 7 -43.18 43.03 -18.75
CA CYS A 7 -43.84 42.45 -17.58
C CYS A 7 -43.96 40.89 -17.65
N GLN A 8 -42.94 40.19 -18.16
CA GLN A 8 -42.86 38.71 -18.12
C GLN A 8 -41.55 38.19 -17.51
N ALA A 9 -40.64 39.06 -17.08
CA ALA A 9 -39.39 38.62 -16.44
C ALA A 9 -39.51 38.38 -14.92
N THR A 10 -40.69 38.53 -14.33
CA THR A 10 -40.96 38.26 -12.90
C THR A 10 -41.30 36.80 -12.59
N CYS A 11 -41.15 35.87 -13.54
CA CYS A 11 -41.09 34.43 -13.29
C CYS A 11 -39.76 34.03 -12.62
N ARG A 12 -39.44 34.67 -11.49
CA ARG A 12 -38.36 34.34 -10.57
C ARG A 12 -38.93 33.62 -9.36
N TRP A 13 -39.60 32.50 -9.60
CA TRP A 13 -39.97 31.53 -8.56
C TRP A 13 -39.53 30.15 -9.00
N GLY A 14 -38.26 29.83 -8.73
CA GLY A 14 -37.76 28.47 -8.76
C GLY A 14 -38.05 27.79 -7.42
N PRO A 15 -38.94 26.78 -7.35
CA PRO A 15 -39.09 26.00 -6.14
C PRO A 15 -37.85 25.12 -5.93
N LYS A 16 -37.11 25.38 -4.85
CA LYS A 16 -36.06 24.48 -4.33
C LYS A 16 -36.68 23.14 -3.96
N ARG A 17 -36.66 22.15 -4.85
CA ARG A 17 -36.91 20.75 -4.48
C ARG A 17 -35.60 20.09 -4.05
N LEU A 18 -35.28 20.28 -2.78
CA LEU A 18 -34.41 19.45 -1.97
C LEU A 18 -35.03 18.04 -1.86
N GLY A 19 -34.86 17.26 -2.92
CA GLY A 19 -35.29 15.87 -3.00
C GLY A 19 -34.14 14.94 -2.61
N LYS A 20 -33.88 14.85 -1.30
CA LYS A 20 -33.28 13.71 -0.58
C LYS A 20 -32.19 12.98 -1.37
N SER A 21 -30.92 13.27 -1.10
CA SER A 21 -30.22 12.61 0.01
C SER A 21 -30.61 11.12 0.19
N LYS A 22 -30.63 10.37 -0.92
CA LYS A 22 -30.57 8.91 -0.97
C LYS A 22 -29.54 8.46 -2.03
N ARG A 23 -28.47 9.25 -2.18
CA ARG A 23 -27.23 8.87 -2.86
C ARG A 23 -26.03 8.94 -1.90
N ILE A 24 -26.31 8.82 -0.60
CA ILE A 24 -25.32 8.91 0.49
C ILE A 24 -25.17 7.54 1.19
N LEU A 25 -26.03 6.55 0.90
CA LEU A 25 -26.14 5.34 1.72
C LEU A 25 -25.93 4.02 0.97
N SER A 26 -25.07 3.98 -0.06
CA SER A 26 -24.72 2.71 -0.72
C SER A 26 -23.38 2.68 -1.47
N ARG A 27 -22.34 3.39 -1.00
CA ARG A 27 -21.05 3.34 -1.71
C ARG A 27 -19.78 3.27 -0.86
N PHE A 28 -19.89 3.03 0.44
CA PHE A 28 -18.72 2.84 1.31
C PHE A 28 -18.87 1.63 2.23
N HIS A 29 -19.48 0.54 1.75
CA HIS A 29 -19.10 -0.78 2.26
C HIS A 29 -17.76 -1.12 1.60
N MET A 30 -16.71 -0.38 1.95
CA MET A 30 -15.33 -0.81 1.75
C MET A 30 -15.23 -2.17 2.42
N ALA A 31 -15.27 -3.24 1.65
CA ALA A 31 -15.38 -4.57 2.22
C ALA A 31 -14.15 -4.80 3.11
N PRO A 32 -14.31 -4.92 4.45
CA PRO A 32 -13.17 -5.02 5.37
C PRO A 32 -12.25 -6.20 5.02
N ILE A 33 -12.78 -7.16 4.27
CA ILE A 33 -12.08 -8.30 3.71
C ILE A 33 -10.88 -7.94 2.83
N PHE A 34 -10.90 -6.79 2.13
CA PHE A 34 -9.73 -6.32 1.35
C PHE A 34 -8.86 -5.34 2.14
N ALA A 35 -9.46 -4.60 3.08
CA ALA A 35 -8.74 -3.62 3.90
C ALA A 35 -7.76 -4.28 4.90
N ILE A 36 -8.18 -5.35 5.57
CA ILE A 36 -7.35 -6.04 6.57
C ILE A 36 -6.09 -6.64 5.93
N PRO A 37 -6.15 -7.42 4.82
CA PRO A 37 -4.94 -7.91 4.15
C PRO A 37 -4.06 -6.77 3.65
N TYR A 38 -4.64 -5.72 3.07
CA TYR A 38 -3.86 -4.57 2.60
C TYR A 38 -3.03 -3.93 3.72
N MET A 39 -3.61 -3.78 4.93
CA MET A 39 -2.87 -3.27 6.09
C MET A 39 -1.72 -4.18 6.50
N VAL A 40 -1.94 -5.50 6.54
CA VAL A 40 -0.89 -6.48 6.86
C VAL A 40 0.24 -6.45 5.82
N LEU A 41 -0.10 -6.37 4.53
CA LEU A 41 0.88 -6.26 3.45
C LEU A 41 1.74 -5.00 3.55
N ASN A 42 1.18 -3.87 4.03
CA ASN A 42 1.96 -2.65 4.28
C ASN A 42 2.99 -2.85 5.40
N VAL A 43 2.61 -3.55 6.47
CA VAL A 43 3.54 -3.88 7.56
C VAL A 43 4.68 -4.77 7.05
N ILE A 44 4.35 -5.81 6.27
CA ILE A 44 5.37 -6.69 5.67
C ILE A 44 6.29 -5.88 4.75
N TRP A 45 5.74 -4.99 3.92
CA TRP A 45 6.51 -4.14 3.01
C TRP A 45 7.53 -3.28 3.76
N PHE A 46 7.15 -2.71 4.91
CA PHE A 46 8.08 -1.97 5.76
C PHE A 46 9.25 -2.84 6.27
N PHE A 47 8.98 -4.06 6.74
CA PHE A 47 10.03 -4.98 7.18
C PHE A 47 10.98 -5.38 6.04
N ILE A 48 10.46 -5.57 4.83
CA ILE A 48 11.27 -5.88 3.64
C ILE A 48 12.20 -4.71 3.30
N ILE A 49 11.69 -3.48 3.32
CA ILE A 49 12.49 -2.26 3.13
C ILE A 49 13.59 -2.16 4.19
N ALA A 50 13.25 -2.37 5.47
CA ALA A 50 14.23 -2.36 6.56
C ALA A 50 15.34 -3.40 6.33
N HIS A 51 14.98 -4.59 5.84
CA HIS A 51 15.94 -5.64 5.49
C HIS A 51 16.84 -5.25 4.32
N LEU A 52 16.28 -4.64 3.28
CA LEU A 52 17.03 -4.15 2.11
C LEU A 52 18.09 -3.12 2.53
N ILE A 53 17.68 -2.15 3.35
CA ILE A 53 18.59 -1.11 3.87
C ILE A 53 19.68 -1.73 4.75
N MET A 54 19.32 -2.66 5.66
CA MET A 54 20.30 -3.38 6.48
C MET A 54 21.31 -4.16 5.62
N SER A 55 20.86 -4.82 4.56
CA SER A 55 21.74 -5.55 3.64
C SER A 55 22.74 -4.61 2.96
N TRP A 56 22.32 -3.43 2.51
CA TRP A 56 23.24 -2.42 1.94
C TRP A 56 24.21 -1.85 2.97
N LEU A 57 23.73 -1.56 4.19
CA LEU A 57 24.58 -1.07 5.28
C LEU A 57 25.70 -2.06 5.61
N ILE A 58 25.42 -3.37 5.59
CA ILE A 58 26.42 -4.42 5.81
C ILE A 58 27.36 -4.53 4.59
N ALA A 59 26.82 -4.52 3.37
CA ALA A 59 27.62 -4.63 2.15
C ALA A 59 28.63 -3.47 1.99
N PHE A 60 28.24 -2.25 2.37
CA PHE A 60 29.13 -1.09 2.39
C PHE A 60 30.02 -1.01 3.64
N ASN A 61 30.10 -2.07 4.45
CA ASN A 61 30.86 -2.10 5.71
C ASN A 61 30.51 -0.94 6.68
N VAL A 62 29.31 -0.35 6.56
CA VAL A 62 28.84 0.71 7.48
C VAL A 62 28.44 0.10 8.81
N LEU A 63 27.78 -1.06 8.77
CA LEU A 63 27.43 -1.85 9.95
C LEU A 63 28.24 -3.13 9.99
N ASN A 64 28.70 -3.48 11.19
CA ASN A 64 29.49 -4.67 11.43
C ASN A 64 28.64 -5.75 12.14
N LEU A 65 28.46 -6.90 11.49
CA LEU A 65 27.73 -8.05 12.04
C LEU A 65 28.41 -8.67 13.26
N TYR A 66 29.68 -8.38 13.54
CA TYR A 66 30.34 -8.82 14.77
C TYR A 66 29.80 -8.12 16.02
N GLN A 67 29.07 -7.01 15.88
CA GLN A 67 28.44 -6.35 17.02
C GLN A 67 27.13 -7.06 17.42
N PRO A 68 26.94 -7.39 18.71
CA PRO A 68 25.82 -8.23 19.15
C PRO A 68 24.45 -7.60 18.89
N ILE A 69 24.33 -6.27 19.01
CA ILE A 69 23.08 -5.55 18.72
C ILE A 69 22.68 -5.67 17.25
N VAL A 70 23.63 -5.44 16.33
CA VAL A 70 23.38 -5.51 14.89
C VAL A 70 23.03 -6.94 14.49
N ALA A 71 23.78 -7.92 15.00
CA ALA A 71 23.52 -9.34 14.77
C ALA A 71 22.15 -9.79 15.31
N GLN A 72 21.73 -9.29 16.48
CA GLN A 72 20.40 -9.59 17.03
C GLN A 72 19.28 -9.03 16.17
N ILE A 73 19.38 -7.77 15.72
CA ILE A 73 18.38 -7.17 14.83
C ILE A 73 18.35 -7.91 13.49
N TRP A 74 19.52 -8.19 12.91
CA TRP A 74 19.65 -8.92 11.65
C TRP A 74 19.06 -10.34 11.73
N SER A 75 19.38 -11.08 12.79
CA SER A 75 18.87 -12.44 12.99
C SER A 75 17.38 -12.46 13.36
N GLY A 76 16.90 -11.50 14.14
CA GLY A 76 15.48 -11.33 14.44
C GLY A 76 14.67 -11.04 13.17
N LEU A 77 15.14 -10.11 12.34
CA LEU A 77 14.50 -9.77 11.08
C LEU A 77 14.54 -10.96 10.09
N ASN A 78 15.67 -11.66 9.98
CA ASN A 78 15.75 -12.87 9.16
C ASN A 78 14.76 -13.93 9.63
N ARG A 79 14.68 -14.24 10.93
CA ARG A 79 13.75 -15.25 11.46
C ARG A 79 12.28 -14.91 11.19
N LEU A 80 11.91 -13.63 11.26
CA LEU A 80 10.56 -13.18 10.94
C LEU A 80 10.24 -13.31 9.44
N LEU A 81 11.23 -13.08 8.57
CA LEU A 81 11.05 -13.11 7.12
C LEU A 81 11.32 -14.49 6.50
N ASP A 82 12.02 -15.39 7.20
CA ASP A 82 12.41 -16.73 6.74
C ASP A 82 11.28 -17.57 6.14
N PRO A 83 10.06 -17.65 6.70
CA PRO A 83 8.97 -18.42 6.08
C PRO A 83 8.60 -17.92 4.67
N ILE A 84 8.78 -16.63 4.41
CA ILE A 84 8.51 -16.00 3.11
C ILE A 84 9.76 -16.10 2.22
N TYR A 85 10.92 -15.75 2.77
CA TYR A 85 12.18 -15.63 2.05
C TYR A 85 12.79 -16.98 1.69
N GLY A 86 12.64 -17.99 2.54
CA GLY A 86 13.12 -19.35 2.27
C GLY A 86 12.51 -19.93 1.00
N ARG A 87 11.23 -19.63 0.72
CA ARG A 87 10.57 -20.03 -0.53
C ARG A 87 11.13 -19.29 -1.75
N ILE A 88 11.42 -18.01 -1.61
CA ILE A 88 11.98 -17.19 -2.71
C ILE A 88 13.42 -17.61 -3.01
N ARG A 89 14.22 -17.89 -1.97
CA ARG A 89 15.63 -18.33 -2.09
C ARG A 89 15.80 -19.65 -2.82
N GLN A 90 14.79 -20.54 -2.83
CA GLN A 90 14.84 -21.78 -3.62
C GLN A 90 14.95 -21.56 -5.12
N PHE A 91 14.51 -20.40 -5.61
CA PHE A 91 14.58 -20.03 -7.03
C PHE A 91 15.80 -19.18 -7.36
N LEU A 92 16.54 -18.70 -6.35
CA LEU A 92 17.68 -17.81 -6.54
C LEU A 92 19.00 -18.57 -6.31
N PRO A 93 19.96 -18.50 -7.26
CA PRO A 93 21.30 -18.96 -6.99
C PRO A 93 21.97 -18.07 -5.93
N ASN A 94 22.79 -18.67 -5.05
CA ASN A 94 23.50 -17.95 -3.99
C ASN A 94 24.55 -17.00 -4.59
N MET A 95 24.23 -15.71 -4.65
CA MET A 95 25.16 -14.67 -5.08
C MET A 95 25.93 -14.15 -3.87
N GLY A 96 27.08 -14.77 -3.58
CA GLY A 96 27.88 -14.52 -2.38
C GLY A 96 28.18 -13.04 -2.11
N GLY A 97 27.43 -12.46 -1.17
CA GLY A 97 27.66 -11.11 -0.62
C GLY A 97 26.47 -10.16 -0.72
N LEU A 98 25.53 -10.37 -1.66
CA LEU A 98 24.35 -9.50 -1.82
C LEU A 98 23.07 -10.33 -1.89
N ASP A 99 22.21 -10.18 -0.88
CA ASP A 99 20.91 -10.84 -0.86
C ASP A 99 19.93 -10.07 -1.75
N LEU A 100 19.62 -10.63 -2.93
CA LEU A 100 18.56 -10.13 -3.83
C LEU A 100 17.15 -10.52 -3.38
N THR A 101 17.05 -11.41 -2.39
CA THR A 101 15.77 -11.91 -1.86
C THR A 101 14.81 -10.78 -1.45
N PRO A 102 15.24 -9.74 -0.69
CA PRO A 102 14.37 -8.65 -0.27
C PRO A 102 13.84 -7.84 -1.46
N LEU A 103 14.65 -7.66 -2.51
CA LEU A 103 14.26 -6.94 -3.72
C LEU A 103 13.11 -7.65 -4.44
N ILE A 104 13.23 -8.98 -4.59
CA ILE A 104 12.18 -9.79 -5.23
C ILE A 104 10.94 -9.87 -4.34
N ALA A 105 11.11 -10.05 -3.04
CA ALA A 105 10.00 -10.03 -2.09
C ALA A 105 9.23 -8.70 -2.15
N LEU A 106 9.95 -7.58 -2.27
CA LEU A 106 9.35 -6.25 -2.41
C LEU A 106 8.50 -6.13 -3.66
N LEU A 107 8.97 -6.64 -4.81
CA LEU A 107 8.21 -6.69 -6.05
C LEU A 107 6.92 -7.52 -5.90
N ILE A 108 7.01 -8.69 -5.27
CA ILE A 108 5.85 -9.57 -5.04
C ILE A 108 4.81 -8.88 -4.16
N VAL A 109 5.24 -8.29 -3.04
CA VAL A 109 4.34 -7.59 -2.11
C VAL A 109 3.73 -6.35 -2.76
N ALA A 110 4.50 -5.57 -3.53
CA ALA A 110 3.99 -4.42 -4.26
C ALA A 110 2.94 -4.83 -5.31
N ALA A 111 3.19 -5.93 -6.05
CA ALA A 111 2.23 -6.48 -7.00
C ALA A 111 0.93 -6.91 -6.29
N LEU A 112 1.02 -7.62 -5.17
CA LEU A 112 -0.13 -8.02 -4.37
C LEU A 112 -0.93 -6.81 -3.85
N GLN A 113 -0.25 -5.78 -3.33
CA GLN A 113 -0.88 -4.54 -2.90
C GLN A 113 -1.62 -3.84 -4.05
N TYR A 114 -0.99 -3.77 -5.23
CA TYR A 114 -1.60 -3.20 -6.43
C TYR A 114 -2.86 -3.97 -6.84
N THR A 115 -2.79 -5.30 -6.88
CA THR A 115 -3.95 -6.16 -7.22
C THR A 115 -5.09 -6.00 -6.21
N LEU A 116 -4.79 -5.99 -4.90
CA LEU A 116 -5.79 -5.80 -3.86
C LEU A 116 -6.44 -4.42 -3.92
N ALA A 117 -5.65 -3.37 -4.15
CA ALA A 117 -6.15 -2.01 -4.29
C ALA A 117 -6.96 -1.81 -5.58
N TYR A 118 -6.62 -2.53 -6.64
CA TYR A 118 -7.36 -2.51 -7.91
C TYR A 118 -8.72 -3.19 -7.78
N TYR A 119 -8.78 -4.37 -7.14
CA TYR A 119 -10.03 -5.12 -6.96
C TYR A 119 -10.92 -4.60 -5.82
N GLY A 120 -10.31 -4.00 -4.79
CA GLY A 120 -11.02 -3.46 -3.62
C GLY A 120 -11.60 -2.05 -3.80
N ARG A 121 -11.47 -1.45 -4.99
CA ARG A 121 -12.03 -0.13 -5.35
C ARG A 121 -13.39 -0.30 -6.02
#